data_AF-A0A931HAP2-F1
#
_entry.id   AF-A0A931HAP2-F1
#
_cell.length_a   1.000
_cell.length_b   1.000
_cell.length_c   1.000
_cell.angle_alpha   90.00
_cell.angle_beta   90.00
_cell.angle_gamma   90.00
#
_symmetry.space_group_name_H-M   'P 1'
#
loop_
_entity.id
_entity.type
_entity.pdbx_description
1 polymer ?
#
loop_
_entity_poly.entity_id
_entity_poly.type
_entity_poly.pdbx_seq_one_letter_code
_entity_poly.pdbx_strand_id
1 'polypeptide(L)'
;MSQDLAGQAPLARAGTMDKESFPVTAPVRFAPFPALARQAARTLLASALIAGLAGPLAAQTKPDPEAEARRQLNEEQAQFAAKQVAENTQKEQLHAEQMVQQERNATAYEAVMKQYNELVSRYEADRAQWESENAACAAGDKDSCPKAK
;
A
#
# COMPACT_ATOMS: atom_id res chain seq x y z
N MET A 1 -7.04 -19.07 -40.04
CA MET A 1 -5.95 -18.09 -40.03
C MET A 1 -5.35 -18.11 -38.65
N SER A 2 -4.38 -18.99 -38.44
CA SER A 2 -3.65 -19.14 -37.19
C SER A 2 -2.47 -18.19 -37.22
N GLN A 3 -2.36 -17.31 -36.22
CA GLN A 3 -1.14 -16.52 -36.01
C GLN A 3 -0.46 -17.05 -34.75
N ASP A 4 0.67 -17.71 -34.99
CA ASP A 4 1.73 -17.96 -34.03
C ASP A 4 2.25 -16.63 -33.45
N LEU A 5 2.13 -16.46 -32.14
CA LEU A 5 2.91 -15.46 -31.39
C LEU A 5 3.86 -16.21 -30.46
N ALA A 6 4.85 -16.82 -31.08
CA ALA A 6 6.05 -17.30 -30.41
C ALA A 6 7.02 -16.13 -30.19
N GLY A 7 7.42 -15.94 -28.93
CA GLY A 7 8.80 -15.68 -28.56
C GLY A 7 9.38 -14.31 -28.88
N GLN A 8 9.51 -13.47 -27.84
CA GLN A 8 10.82 -13.01 -27.39
C GLN A 8 10.68 -12.21 -26.08
N ALA A 9 11.13 -12.83 -24.99
CA ALA A 9 11.42 -12.14 -23.75
C ALA A 9 12.73 -11.35 -23.91
N PRO A 10 12.79 -10.05 -23.59
CA PRO A 10 14.05 -9.36 -23.48
C PRO A 10 14.77 -9.77 -22.19
N LEU A 11 15.99 -10.25 -22.37
CA LEU A 11 16.97 -10.59 -21.35
C LEU A 11 17.10 -9.48 -20.31
N ALA A 12 16.88 -9.85 -19.04
CA ALA A 12 17.22 -9.04 -17.89
C ALA A 12 18.73 -8.78 -17.90
N ARG A 13 19.12 -7.51 -18.08
CA ARG A 13 20.49 -7.05 -17.89
C ARG A 13 20.74 -7.01 -16.38
N ALA A 14 21.39 -8.04 -15.86
CA ALA A 14 21.92 -8.06 -14.50
C ALA A 14 23.01 -6.98 -14.38
N GLY A 15 22.60 -5.78 -13.97
CA GLY A 15 23.52 -4.76 -13.50
C GLY A 15 24.04 -5.17 -12.13
N THR A 16 25.32 -5.55 -12.08
CA THR A 16 26.09 -5.63 -10.85
C THR A 16 26.16 -4.22 -10.27
N MET A 17 25.28 -3.90 -9.32
CA MET A 17 25.46 -2.71 -8.50
C MET A 17 26.60 -2.98 -7.52
N ASP A 18 27.70 -2.30 -7.77
CA ASP A 18 28.81 -2.15 -6.84
C ASP A 18 28.27 -1.77 -5.45
N LYS A 19 28.77 -2.51 -4.45
CA LYS A 19 28.62 -2.19 -3.03
C LYS A 19 29.43 -0.93 -2.74
N GLU A 20 28.95 0.22 -3.18
CA GLU A 20 29.38 1.48 -2.59
C GLU A 20 28.71 1.61 -1.23
N SER A 21 29.55 1.51 -0.21
CA SER A 21 29.27 1.77 1.19
C SER A 21 28.62 3.14 1.35
N PHE A 22 27.28 3.17 1.36
CA PHE A 22 26.56 4.35 1.81
C PHE A 22 26.89 4.60 3.28
N PRO A 23 27.31 5.81 3.67
CA PRO A 23 27.48 6.14 5.07
C PRO A 23 26.13 5.94 5.77
N VAL A 24 26.15 5.20 6.87
CA VAL A 24 25.03 5.04 7.79
C VAL A 24 24.68 6.42 8.32
N THR A 25 23.74 7.11 7.64
CA THR A 25 23.17 8.36 8.11
C THR A 25 22.43 8.06 9.39
N ALA A 26 22.87 8.66 10.49
CA ALA A 26 22.25 8.53 11.80
C ALA A 26 20.72 8.75 11.72
N PRO A 27 19.92 8.05 12.53
CA PRO A 27 18.48 8.26 12.56
C PRO A 27 18.20 9.71 12.95
N VAL A 28 17.62 10.47 12.02
CA VAL A 28 17.01 11.76 12.32
C VAL A 28 15.86 11.48 13.28
N ARG A 29 16.08 11.75 14.57
CA ARG A 29 15.02 11.78 15.57
C ARG A 29 14.06 12.90 15.20
N PHE A 30 12.97 12.56 14.54
CA PHE A 30 11.81 13.42 14.51
C PHE A 30 11.29 13.55 15.94
N ALA A 31 11.52 14.72 16.53
CA ALA A 31 10.82 15.09 17.75
C ALA A 31 9.31 15.06 17.45
N PRO A 32 8.48 14.45 18.31
CA PRO A 32 7.04 14.60 18.18
C PRO A 32 6.75 16.08 18.39
N PHE A 33 6.27 16.78 17.36
CA PHE A 33 5.74 18.14 17.51
C PHE A 33 4.53 18.06 18.44
N PRO A 34 4.64 18.48 19.72
CA PRO A 34 3.47 18.57 20.56
C PRO A 34 2.78 19.89 20.21
N ALA A 35 1.47 19.83 20.03
CA ALA A 35 0.59 21.00 20.11
C ALA A 35 0.76 22.09 19.03
N LEU A 36 0.24 21.82 17.82
CA LEU A 36 -0.39 22.86 17.00
C LEU A 36 -1.88 22.57 16.70
N ALA A 37 -2.53 21.77 17.55
CA ALA A 37 -3.96 21.43 17.45
C ALA A 37 -4.88 22.33 18.30
N ARG A 38 -4.44 23.52 18.74
CA ARG A 38 -5.26 24.40 19.61
C ARG A 38 -5.15 25.90 19.31
N GLN A 39 -4.99 26.31 18.06
CA GLN A 39 -5.02 27.73 17.68
C GLN A 39 -5.83 28.07 16.41
N ALA A 40 -6.76 27.20 16.01
CA ALA A 40 -7.67 27.49 14.88
C ALA A 40 -9.04 28.07 15.30
N ALA A 41 -9.16 28.63 16.52
CA ALA A 41 -10.42 29.16 17.02
C ALA A 41 -10.20 30.49 17.77
N ARG A 42 -9.68 31.52 17.10
CA ARG A 42 -9.71 32.92 17.61
C ARG A 42 -9.33 34.03 16.60
N THR A 43 -9.52 33.81 15.31
CA THR A 43 -9.35 34.86 14.28
C THR A 43 -10.56 34.96 13.36
N LEU A 44 -11.77 34.92 13.95
CA LEU A 44 -13.03 35.23 13.26
C LEU A 44 -13.72 36.40 13.96
N LEU A 45 -13.13 37.60 13.99
CA LEU A 45 -13.84 38.85 14.36
C LEU A 45 -12.97 40.12 14.18
N ALA A 46 -12.56 40.45 12.95
CA ALA A 46 -12.07 41.79 12.62
C ALA A 46 -12.06 42.07 11.10
N SER A 47 -13.20 41.94 10.42
CA SER A 47 -13.34 42.42 9.04
C SER A 47 -14.76 42.88 8.74
N ALA A 48 -15.37 43.61 9.69
CA ALA A 48 -16.66 44.25 9.52
C ALA A 48 -16.50 45.76 9.66
N LEU A 49 -15.75 46.41 8.76
CA LEU A 49 -15.67 47.88 8.72
C LEU A 49 -15.07 48.45 7.42
N ILE A 50 -15.49 47.96 6.24
CA ILE A 50 -15.42 48.75 4.99
C ILE A 50 -16.68 48.44 4.16
N ALA A 51 -17.86 48.76 4.70
CA ALA A 51 -19.15 48.66 4.00
C ALA A 51 -19.77 50.05 3.83
N GLY A 52 -19.02 50.97 3.25
CA GLY A 52 -19.52 52.31 2.94
C GLY A 52 -18.53 53.02 2.04
N LEU A 53 -18.77 52.96 0.72
CA LEU A 53 -18.35 53.89 -0.34
C LEU A 53 -18.39 53.26 -1.76
N ALA A 54 -18.96 52.05 -1.94
CA ALA A 54 -19.31 51.57 -3.28
C ALA A 54 -20.72 52.09 -3.65
N GLY A 55 -20.78 53.30 -4.22
CA GLY A 55 -22.00 53.78 -4.88
C GLY A 55 -22.39 52.85 -6.04
N PRO A 56 -23.68 52.80 -6.43
CA PRO A 56 -24.12 51.97 -7.55
C PRO A 56 -23.65 52.60 -8.86
N LEU A 57 -22.45 52.25 -9.29
CA LEU A 57 -22.06 52.35 -10.70
C LEU A 57 -22.78 51.24 -11.46
N ALA A 58 -24.08 51.45 -11.71
CA ALA A 58 -24.81 50.74 -12.75
C ALA A 58 -24.30 51.24 -14.12
N ALA A 59 -23.05 50.94 -14.44
CA ALA A 59 -22.54 51.08 -15.78
C ALA A 59 -23.14 49.94 -16.59
N GLN A 60 -24.01 50.28 -17.55
CA GLN A 60 -24.42 49.40 -18.63
C GLN A 60 -23.19 49.06 -19.48
N THR A 61 -22.39 48.10 -19.01
CA THR A 61 -21.28 47.55 -19.77
C THR A 61 -21.86 46.58 -20.78
N LYS A 62 -21.52 46.81 -22.06
CA LYS A 62 -21.64 45.79 -23.11
C LYS A 62 -21.07 44.46 -22.58
N PRO A 63 -21.63 43.30 -22.98
CA PRO A 63 -21.09 42.01 -22.57
C PRO A 63 -19.58 41.98 -22.82
N ASP A 64 -18.80 41.82 -21.74
CA ASP A 64 -17.35 41.69 -21.79
C ASP A 64 -17.04 40.24 -22.17
N PRO A 65 -16.63 39.96 -23.42
CA PRO A 65 -16.32 38.59 -23.85
C PRO A 65 -15.18 37.97 -23.03
N GLU A 66 -14.30 38.80 -22.44
CA GLU A 66 -13.23 38.32 -21.58
C GLU A 66 -13.77 37.80 -20.23
N ALA A 67 -14.86 38.38 -19.72
CA ALA A 67 -15.50 37.91 -18.50
C ALA A 67 -16.13 36.53 -18.68
N GLU A 68 -16.72 36.25 -19.84
CA GLU A 68 -17.27 34.93 -20.17
C GLU A 68 -16.15 33.90 -20.32
N ALA A 69 -15.05 34.23 -21.01
CA ALA A 69 -13.89 33.36 -21.15
C ALA A 69 -13.26 33.00 -19.79
N ARG A 70 -13.12 33.97 -18.88
CA ARG A 70 -12.62 33.71 -17.51
C ARG A 70 -13.56 32.81 -16.72
N ARG A 71 -14.88 32.96 -16.87
CA ARG A 71 -15.85 32.08 -16.21
C ARG A 71 -15.72 30.64 -16.69
N GLN A 72 -15.62 30.43 -18.01
CA GLN A 72 -15.43 29.10 -18.60
C GLN A 72 -14.14 28.44 -18.11
N LEU A 73 -13.01 29.17 -18.13
CA LEU A 73 -11.73 28.63 -17.64
C LEU A 73 -11.78 28.25 -16.15
N ASN A 74 -12.41 29.07 -15.32
CA ASN A 74 -12.57 28.77 -13.89
C ASN A 74 -13.45 27.54 -13.66
N GLU A 75 -14.50 27.38 -14.48
CA GLU A 75 -15.37 26.20 -14.42
C GLU A 75 -14.61 24.93 -14.83
N GLU A 76 -13.85 24.97 -15.92
CA GLU A 76 -13.00 23.86 -16.36
C GLU A 76 -11.97 23.47 -15.30
N GLN A 77 -11.29 24.46 -14.69
CA GLN A 77 -10.33 24.21 -13.61
C GLN A 77 -11.00 23.59 -12.39
N ALA A 78 -12.19 24.07 -12.01
CA ALA A 78 -12.96 23.52 -10.91
C ALA A 78 -13.38 22.06 -11.18
N GLN A 79 -13.83 21.75 -12.40
CA GLN A 79 -14.18 20.39 -12.81
C GLN A 79 -12.97 19.45 -12.78
N PHE A 80 -11.82 19.90 -13.28
CA PHE A 80 -10.59 19.11 -13.24
C PHE A 80 -10.13 18.83 -11.80
N ALA A 81 -10.13 19.85 -10.94
CA ALA A 81 -9.80 19.70 -9.53
C ALA A 81 -10.76 18.72 -8.82
N ALA A 82 -12.07 18.84 -9.07
CA ALA A 82 -13.07 17.93 -8.53
C ALA A 82 -12.82 16.47 -8.96
N LYS A 83 -12.49 16.25 -10.24
CA LYS A 83 -12.14 14.92 -10.76
C LYS A 83 -10.88 14.37 -10.09
N GLN A 84 -9.84 15.19 -9.94
CA GLN A 84 -8.59 14.77 -9.31
C GLN A 84 -8.80 14.37 -7.84
N VAL A 85 -9.60 15.15 -7.08
CA VAL A 85 -9.96 14.79 -5.71
C VAL A 85 -10.72 13.47 -5.67
N ALA A 86 -11.73 13.30 -6.53
CA ALA A 86 -12.50 12.06 -6.58
C ALA A 86 -11.62 10.81 -6.89
N GLU A 87 -10.72 10.92 -7.87
CA GLU A 87 -9.78 9.84 -8.21
C GLU A 87 -8.82 9.53 -7.05
N ASN A 88 -8.30 10.56 -6.37
CA ASN A 88 -7.42 10.36 -5.23
C ASN A 88 -8.15 9.70 -4.06
N THR A 89 -9.36 10.16 -3.73
CA THR A 89 -10.20 9.53 -2.71
C THR A 89 -10.50 8.07 -3.04
N GLN A 90 -10.78 7.74 -4.30
CA GLN A 90 -10.98 6.35 -4.73
C GLN A 90 -9.71 5.51 -4.54
N LYS A 91 -8.53 6.04 -4.91
CA LYS A 91 -7.25 5.34 -4.72
C LYS A 91 -6.96 5.10 -3.25
N GLU A 92 -7.22 6.08 -2.38
CA GLU A 92 -7.05 5.93 -0.93
C GLU A 92 -7.94 4.83 -0.36
N GLN A 93 -9.22 4.78 -0.79
CA GLN A 93 -10.14 3.72 -0.39
C GLN A 93 -9.67 2.33 -0.84
N LEU A 94 -9.29 2.19 -2.11
CA LEU A 94 -8.78 0.93 -2.65
C LEU A 94 -7.49 0.49 -1.94
N HIS A 95 -6.59 1.43 -1.64
CA HIS A 95 -5.36 1.15 -0.90
C HIS A 95 -5.68 0.69 0.53
N ALA A 96 -6.61 1.34 1.23
CA ALA A 96 -7.04 0.92 2.56
C ALA A 96 -7.63 -0.51 2.55
N GLU A 97 -8.48 -0.82 1.57
CA GLU A 97 -9.03 -2.17 1.38
C GLU A 97 -7.94 -3.22 1.13
N GLN A 98 -6.96 -2.89 0.27
CA GLN A 98 -5.83 -3.78 -0.02
C GLN A 98 -4.99 -4.05 1.22
N MET A 99 -4.72 -3.04 2.06
CA MET A 99 -3.97 -3.21 3.30
C MET A 99 -4.69 -4.15 4.27
N VAL A 100 -6.02 -3.98 4.45
CA VAL A 100 -6.82 -4.88 5.28
C VAL A 100 -6.79 -6.31 4.74
N GLN A 101 -6.87 -6.49 3.42
CA GLN A 101 -6.79 -7.82 2.82
C GLN A 101 -5.41 -8.45 2.99
N GLN A 102 -4.34 -7.66 2.86
CA GLN A 102 -2.97 -8.11 3.06
C GLN A 102 -2.74 -8.57 4.50
N GLU A 103 -3.23 -7.82 5.49
CA GLU A 103 -3.15 -8.21 6.90
C GLU A 103 -3.90 -9.52 7.18
N ARG A 104 -5.11 -9.67 6.65
CA ARG A 104 -5.88 -10.92 6.76
C ARG A 104 -5.14 -12.12 6.16
N ASN A 105 -4.56 -11.93 4.98
CA ASN A 105 -3.79 -12.97 4.30
C ASN A 105 -2.53 -13.34 5.10
N ALA A 106 -1.83 -12.36 5.69
CA ALA A 106 -0.67 -12.60 6.52
C ALA A 106 -1.04 -13.42 7.77
N THR A 107 -2.12 -13.05 8.48
CA THR A 107 -2.60 -13.81 9.64
C THR A 107 -3.02 -15.24 9.27
N ALA A 108 -3.71 -15.42 8.13
CA ALA A 108 -4.08 -16.75 7.65
C ALA A 108 -2.85 -17.61 7.31
N TYR A 109 -1.85 -17.02 6.66
CA TYR A 109 -0.59 -17.68 6.34
C TYR A 109 0.16 -18.09 7.61
N GLU A 110 0.28 -17.22 8.60
CA GLU A 110 0.92 -17.53 9.89
C GLU A 110 0.22 -18.71 10.60
N ALA A 111 -1.11 -18.75 10.58
CA ALA A 111 -1.88 -19.85 11.16
C ALA A 111 -1.60 -21.19 10.45
N VAL A 112 -1.56 -21.18 9.11
CA VAL A 112 -1.22 -22.37 8.31
C VAL A 112 0.21 -22.84 8.60
N MET A 113 1.17 -21.91 8.66
CA MET A 113 2.57 -22.23 8.95
C MET A 113 2.74 -22.82 10.36
N LYS A 114 1.99 -22.33 11.34
CA LYS A 114 1.99 -22.91 12.68
C LYS A 114 1.49 -24.37 12.66
N GLN A 115 0.36 -24.64 12.00
CA GLN A 115 -0.18 -25.99 11.87
C GLN A 115 0.78 -26.93 11.13
N TYR A 116 1.42 -26.43 10.07
CA TYR A 116 2.43 -27.16 9.32
C TYR A 116 3.62 -27.53 10.21
N ASN A 117 4.17 -26.58 10.96
CA ASN A 117 5.29 -26.85 11.86
C ASN A 117 4.94 -27.85 12.96
N GLU A 118 3.72 -27.78 13.51
CA GLU A 118 3.22 -28.76 14.47
C GLU A 118 3.09 -30.17 13.84
N LEU A 119 2.63 -30.27 12.59
CA LEU A 119 2.54 -31.54 11.87
C LEU A 119 3.93 -32.14 11.62
N VAL A 120 4.89 -31.32 11.16
CA VAL A 120 6.27 -31.74 10.92
C VAL A 120 6.90 -32.23 12.22
N SER A 121 6.75 -31.48 13.31
CA SER A 121 7.28 -31.87 14.62
C SER A 121 6.72 -33.20 15.11
N ARG A 122 5.40 -33.44 14.96
CA ARG A 122 4.78 -34.73 15.28
C ARG A 122 5.32 -35.85 14.40
N TYR A 123 5.39 -35.64 13.09
CA TYR A 123 5.93 -36.63 12.16
C TYR A 123 7.38 -37.02 12.49
N GLU A 124 8.23 -36.05 12.81
CA GLU A 124 9.62 -36.30 13.19
C GLU A 124 9.72 -37.09 14.49
N ALA A 125 8.88 -36.79 15.47
CA ALA A 125 8.80 -37.54 16.73
C ALA A 125 8.30 -38.98 16.50
N ASP A 126 7.22 -39.17 15.74
CA ASP A 126 6.67 -40.48 15.41
C ASP A 126 7.69 -41.32 14.62
N ARG A 127 8.40 -40.70 13.68
CA ARG A 127 9.49 -41.35 12.93
C ARG A 127 10.62 -41.77 13.86
N ALA A 128 11.09 -40.89 14.74
CA ALA A 128 12.17 -41.22 15.68
C ALA A 128 11.76 -42.35 16.64
N GLN A 129 10.51 -42.34 17.11
CA GLN A 129 9.96 -43.42 17.93
C GLN A 129 9.94 -44.74 17.13
N TRP A 130 9.39 -44.72 15.91
CA TRP A 130 9.36 -45.90 15.04
C TRP A 130 10.77 -46.44 14.74
N GLU A 131 11.75 -45.58 14.44
CA GLU A 131 13.14 -45.96 14.22
C GLU A 131 13.76 -46.61 15.45
N SER A 132 13.44 -46.12 16.66
CA SER A 132 13.90 -46.70 17.92
C SER A 132 13.31 -48.09 18.19
N GLU A 133 12.02 -48.27 17.91
CA GLU A 133 11.30 -49.53 18.08
C GLU A 133 11.68 -50.56 17.01
N ASN A 134 12.15 -50.09 15.85
CA ASN A 134 12.46 -50.91 14.68
C ASN A 134 13.93 -50.72 14.26
N ALA A 135 14.86 -50.81 15.21
CA ALA A 135 16.28 -50.57 14.96
C ALA A 135 16.86 -51.43 13.81
N ALA A 136 16.38 -52.66 13.64
CA ALA A 136 16.77 -53.52 12.52
C ALA A 136 16.32 -52.95 11.15
N CYS A 137 15.12 -52.36 11.09
CA CYS A 137 14.65 -51.63 9.92
C CYS A 137 15.45 -50.37 9.64
N ALA A 138 15.77 -49.61 10.68
CA ALA A 138 16.60 -48.41 10.56
C ALA A 138 18.01 -48.75 10.05
N ALA A 139 18.56 -49.91 10.44
CA ALA A 139 19.83 -50.44 9.95
C ALA A 139 19.79 -50.97 8.49
N GLY A 140 18.62 -50.97 7.85
CA GLY A 140 18.44 -51.47 6.48
C GLY A 140 18.28 -52.99 6.39
N ASP A 141 18.16 -53.70 7.51
CA ASP A 141 17.88 -55.13 7.53
C ASP A 141 16.38 -55.37 7.32
N LYS A 142 16.02 -55.51 6.04
CA LYS A 142 14.63 -55.70 5.60
C LYS A 142 14.06 -57.06 6.02
N ASP A 143 14.89 -58.04 6.34
CA ASP A 143 14.44 -59.39 6.72
C ASP A 143 14.00 -59.43 8.19
N SER A 144 14.59 -58.59 9.03
CA SER A 144 14.25 -58.42 10.44
C SER A 144 13.17 -57.37 10.69
N CYS A 145 12.69 -56.69 9.65
CA CYS A 145 11.60 -55.73 9.75
C CYS A 145 10.25 -56.40 10.00
N PRO A 146 9.46 -55.94 11.00
CA PRO A 146 8.07 -56.36 11.08
C PRO A 146 7.33 -55.91 9.82
N LYS A 147 6.71 -56.87 9.11
CA LYS A 147 5.89 -56.57 7.94
C LYS A 147 4.68 -55.74 8.37
N ALA A 148 4.41 -54.65 7.65
CA ALA A 148 3.19 -53.86 7.85
C ALA A 148 1.99 -54.80 7.76
N LYS A 149 1.16 -54.82 8.82
CA LYS A 149 -0.08 -55.60 8.85
C LYS A 149 -1.15 -54.96 7.98
#